data_AF-A0A2G7LVC6-F1
#
_entry.id   AF-A0A2G7LVC6-F1
#
_cell.length_a   1.000
_cell.length_b   1.000
_cell.length_c   1.000
_cell.angle_alpha   90.00
_cell.angle_beta   90.00
_cell.angle_gamma   90.00
#
_symmetry.space_group_name_H-M   'P 1'
#
loop_
_entity.id
_entity.type
_entity.pdbx_description
1 polymer ?
#
loop_
_entity_poly.entity_id
_entity_poly.type
_entity_poly.pdbx_seq_one_letter_code
_entity_poly.pdbx_strand_id
1 'polypeptide(L)'
;MLEAESSSSGELSCSLLHIEEEILPLCRELNIAVVHYSPLGRGFLTGKIKSVDTLVEDDYRGNTPRFQGDNFTYNLALVQRLEELANELHINPPQLALAWLLSNGEDLVPIPGTKKSSYVAENIGARH
;
A
#
# COMPACT_ATOMS: atom_id res chain seq x y z
N MET A 1 10.58 -6.13 10.94
CA MET A 1 10.95 -6.42 9.55
C MET A 1 10.39 -7.80 9.24
N LEU A 2 9.15 -7.86 8.80
CA LEU A 2 8.53 -9.11 8.35
C LEU A 2 8.65 -9.09 6.82
N GLU A 3 9.75 -9.67 6.33
CA GLU A 3 9.84 -10.02 4.92
C GLU A 3 9.12 -11.35 4.74
N ALA A 4 7.92 -11.30 4.17
CA ALA A 4 7.23 -12.49 3.69
C ALA A 4 7.80 -12.80 2.30
N GLU A 5 8.67 -13.80 2.22
CA GLU A 5 9.00 -14.48 0.98
C GLU A 5 7.96 -15.56 0.66
N SER A 6 7.69 -15.72 -0.65
CA SER A 6 7.19 -16.91 -1.37
C SER A 6 5.71 -17.02 -1.80
N SER A 7 5.55 -17.04 -3.14
CA SER A 7 4.58 -17.71 -4.04
C SER A 7 3.05 -17.79 -3.78
N SER A 8 2.33 -17.52 -4.89
CA SER A 8 0.99 -18.02 -5.29
C SER A 8 -0.25 -17.45 -4.60
N SER A 9 -0.70 -16.30 -5.14
CA SER A 9 -2.09 -15.84 -5.37
C SER A 9 -3.14 -15.82 -4.25
N GLY A 10 -2.99 -16.55 -3.14
CA GLY A 10 -3.89 -16.58 -1.98
C GLY A 10 -3.31 -15.95 -0.71
N GLU A 11 -1.99 -15.73 -0.65
CA GLU A 11 -1.34 -15.30 0.58
C GLU A 11 -1.42 -13.80 0.87
N LEU A 12 -1.57 -12.93 -0.15
CA LEU A 12 -1.76 -11.50 0.09
C LEU A 12 -2.98 -11.26 0.98
N SER A 13 -4.06 -12.02 0.77
CA SER A 13 -5.24 -12.01 1.63
C SER A 13 -4.94 -12.64 2.99
N CYS A 14 -4.37 -13.86 3.03
CA CYS A 14 -4.16 -14.61 4.27
C CYS A 14 -3.17 -13.95 5.25
N SER A 15 -2.07 -13.38 4.75
CA SER A 15 -1.04 -12.72 5.57
C SER A 15 -1.46 -11.32 6.05
N LEU A 16 -2.21 -10.57 5.23
CA LEU A 16 -2.81 -9.30 5.67
C LEU A 16 -3.93 -9.54 6.67
N LEU A 17 -4.79 -10.54 6.44
CA LEU A 17 -5.84 -10.96 7.38
C LEU A 17 -5.23 -11.40 8.72
N HIS A 18 -4.18 -12.21 8.72
CA HIS A 18 -3.51 -12.64 9.96
C HIS A 18 -2.91 -11.45 10.75
N ILE A 19 -2.33 -10.46 10.07
CA ILE A 19 -1.86 -9.24 10.73
C ILE A 19 -3.03 -8.46 11.33
N GLU A 20 -4.11 -8.29 10.59
CA GLU A 20 -5.28 -7.51 11.04
C GLU A 20 -6.08 -8.21 12.15
N GLU A 21 -6.24 -9.53 12.08
CA GLU A 21 -7.08 -10.29 13.02
C GLU A 21 -6.34 -10.77 14.27
N GLU A 22 -5.02 -11.01 14.20
CA GLU A 22 -4.25 -11.56 15.33
C GLU A 22 -3.18 -10.60 15.86
N ILE A 23 -2.38 -10.02 14.98
CA ILE A 23 -1.22 -9.20 15.39
C ILE A 23 -1.65 -7.81 15.87
N LEU A 24 -2.54 -7.13 15.13
CA LEU A 24 -2.99 -5.78 15.51
C LEU A 24 -3.70 -5.76 16.87
N PRO A 25 -4.64 -6.69 17.20
CA PRO A 25 -5.24 -6.75 18.52
C PRO A 25 -4.22 -6.97 19.63
N LEU A 26 -3.24 -7.85 19.42
CA LEU A 26 -2.18 -8.11 20.40
C LEU A 26 -1.28 -6.89 20.61
N CYS A 27 -0.88 -6.22 19.52
CA CYS A 27 -0.10 -4.98 19.62
C CYS A 27 -0.85 -3.90 20.41
N ARG A 28 -2.17 -3.78 20.21
CA ARG A 28 -3.01 -2.85 20.97
C ARG A 28 -3.11 -3.22 22.45
N GLU A 29 -3.32 -4.49 22.77
CA GLU A 29 -3.34 -4.99 24.15
C GLU A 29 -2.03 -4.65 24.88
N LEU A 30 -0.90 -4.76 24.19
CA LEU A 30 0.43 -4.49 24.74
C LEU A 30 0.87 -3.02 24.64
N ASN A 31 0.03 -2.11 24.14
CA ASN A 31 0.37 -0.70 23.88
C ASN A 31 1.59 -0.51 22.96
N ILE A 32 1.70 -1.35 21.92
CA ILE A 32 2.77 -1.32 20.92
C ILE A 32 2.23 -0.67 19.65
N ALA A 33 2.90 0.41 19.20
CA ALA A 33 2.61 1.03 17.91
C ALA A 33 3.14 0.17 16.74
N VAL A 34 2.42 0.15 15.62
CA VAL A 34 2.73 -0.65 14.44
C VAL A 34 3.18 0.25 13.29
N VAL A 35 4.42 0.05 12.84
CA VAL A 35 5.00 0.81 11.73
C VAL A 35 4.73 0.11 10.40
N HIS A 36 3.96 0.75 9.53
CA HIS A 36 3.60 0.22 8.22
C HIS A 36 4.67 0.56 7.18
N TYR A 37 5.47 -0.44 6.79
CA TYR A 37 6.49 -0.32 5.75
C TYR A 37 5.89 -0.36 4.34
N SER A 38 6.35 0.53 3.46
CA SER A 38 5.88 0.64 2.08
C SER A 38 4.35 0.74 1.93
N PRO A 39 3.66 1.63 2.67
CA PRO A 39 2.20 1.67 2.77
C PRO A 39 1.50 1.93 1.42
N LEU A 40 2.21 2.55 0.46
CA LEU A 40 1.71 2.81 -0.89
C LEU A 40 1.98 1.67 -1.88
N GLY A 41 2.25 0.46 -1.38
CA GLY A 41 2.46 -0.72 -2.21
C GLY A 41 3.66 -0.59 -3.16
N ARG A 42 4.75 0.08 -2.72
CA ARG A 42 5.94 0.38 -3.55
C ARG A 42 5.62 1.21 -4.80
N GLY A 43 4.70 2.15 -4.66
CA GLY A 43 4.26 3.08 -5.70
C GLY A 43 3.03 2.62 -6.47
N PHE A 44 2.55 1.40 -6.24
CA PHE A 44 1.41 0.84 -6.95
C PHE A 44 0.11 1.60 -6.66
N LEU A 45 -0.15 1.93 -5.39
CA LEU A 45 -1.36 2.68 -4.97
C LEU A 45 -1.35 4.17 -5.38
N THR A 46 -0.28 4.64 -6.05
CA THR A 46 -0.23 6.02 -6.56
C THR A 46 -0.96 6.17 -7.89
N GLY A 47 -1.42 5.08 -8.51
CA GLY A 47 -2.03 5.10 -9.83
C GLY A 47 -1.05 5.25 -11.00
N LYS A 48 0.22 5.57 -10.74
CA LYS A 48 1.22 5.88 -11.79
C LYS A 48 1.69 4.64 -12.58
N ILE A 49 1.52 3.44 -12.04
CA ILE A 49 1.94 2.20 -12.70
C ILE A 49 0.73 1.60 -13.40
N LYS A 50 0.67 1.74 -14.74
CA LYS A 50 -0.44 1.25 -15.58
C LYS A 50 -0.11 -0.02 -16.37
N SER A 51 1.18 -0.27 -16.60
CA SER A 51 1.70 -1.52 -17.17
C SER A 51 2.97 -1.92 -16.43
N VAL A 52 3.26 -3.21 -16.35
CA VAL A 52 4.54 -3.74 -15.87
C VAL A 52 5.70 -3.23 -16.74
N ASP A 53 5.45 -2.96 -18.03
CA ASP A 53 6.44 -2.42 -18.98
C ASP A 53 6.91 -1.01 -18.63
N THR A 54 6.20 -0.30 -17.74
CA THR A 54 6.61 1.03 -17.25
C THR A 54 7.69 0.96 -16.16
N LEU A 55 7.99 -0.24 -15.66
CA LEU A 55 9.09 -0.46 -14.74
C LEU A 55 10.42 -0.41 -15.50
N VAL A 56 11.47 0.09 -14.84
CA VAL A 56 12.82 0.13 -15.42
C VAL A 56 13.33 -1.30 -15.56
N GLU A 57 14.18 -1.55 -16.56
CA GLU A 57 14.95 -2.79 -16.67
C GLU A 57 15.67 -3.09 -15.33
N ASP A 58 15.60 -4.35 -14.87
CA ASP A 58 16.09 -4.82 -13.56
C ASP A 58 15.37 -4.29 -12.30
N ASP A 59 14.19 -3.68 -12.42
CA ASP A 59 13.39 -3.33 -11.25
C ASP A 59 12.87 -4.58 -10.53
N TYR A 60 13.30 -4.79 -9.28
CA TYR A 60 12.91 -5.95 -8.47
C TYR A 60 11.39 -6.13 -8.35
N ARG A 61 10.59 -5.05 -8.46
CA ARG A 61 9.12 -5.12 -8.43
C ARG A 61 8.59 -6.05 -9.49
N GLY A 62 9.23 -6.08 -10.67
CA GLY A 62 8.92 -7.01 -11.74
C GLY A 62 8.91 -8.46 -11.26
N ASN A 63 9.77 -8.86 -10.34
CA ASN A 63 9.84 -10.23 -9.85
C ASN A 63 8.90 -10.53 -8.67
N THR A 64 8.13 -9.55 -8.19
CA THR A 64 7.24 -9.75 -7.05
C THR A 64 5.85 -10.23 -7.49
N PRO A 65 5.18 -11.11 -6.72
CA PRO A 65 3.87 -11.66 -7.10
C PRO A 65 2.80 -10.61 -7.43
N ARG A 66 2.88 -9.40 -6.81
CA ARG A 66 1.97 -8.28 -7.04
C ARG A 66 1.99 -7.77 -8.48
N PHE A 67 3.13 -7.86 -9.17
CA PHE A 67 3.35 -7.33 -10.52
C PHE A 67 3.40 -8.42 -11.61
N GLN A 68 2.88 -9.62 -11.32
CA GLN A 68 2.96 -10.77 -12.21
C GLN A 68 1.58 -11.24 -12.67
N GLY A 69 1.46 -11.54 -13.97
CA GLY A 69 0.29 -12.19 -14.57
C GLY A 69 -1.06 -11.64 -14.11
N ASP A 70 -1.96 -12.55 -13.74
CA ASP A 70 -3.33 -12.21 -13.31
C ASP A 70 -3.38 -11.35 -12.04
N ASN A 71 -2.38 -11.45 -11.16
CA ASN A 71 -2.31 -10.61 -9.95
C ASN A 71 -2.15 -9.15 -10.33
N PHE A 72 -1.33 -8.83 -11.34
CA PHE A 72 -1.19 -7.45 -11.79
C PHE A 72 -2.51 -6.90 -12.33
N THR A 73 -3.19 -7.67 -13.19
CA THR A 73 -4.49 -7.29 -13.76
C THR A 73 -5.54 -7.06 -12.67
N TYR A 74 -5.64 -7.97 -11.70
CA TYR A 74 -6.58 -7.84 -10.58
C TYR A 74 -6.26 -6.62 -9.72
N ASN A 75 -5.00 -6.46 -9.31
CA ASN A 75 -4.58 -5.35 -8.47
C ASN A 75 -4.73 -4.01 -9.21
N LEU A 76 -4.52 -3.97 -10.52
CA LEU A 76 -4.71 -2.77 -11.33
C LEU A 76 -6.18 -2.34 -11.35
N ALA A 77 -7.12 -3.27 -11.43
CA ALA A 77 -8.55 -2.96 -11.33
C ALA A 77 -8.91 -2.34 -9.97
N LEU A 78 -8.32 -2.82 -8.88
CA LEU A 78 -8.50 -2.20 -7.54
C LEU A 78 -7.94 -0.78 -7.49
N VAL A 79 -6.75 -0.55 -8.07
CA VAL A 79 -6.16 0.79 -8.13
C VAL A 79 -7.02 1.74 -8.96
N GLN A 80 -7.61 1.27 -10.06
CA GLN A 80 -8.53 2.10 -10.86
C GLN A 80 -9.75 2.54 -10.04
N ARG A 81 -10.33 1.66 -9.22
CA ARG A 81 -11.41 2.03 -8.29
C ARG A 81 -10.97 3.03 -7.23
N LEU A 82 -9.75 2.87 -6.70
CA LEU A 82 -9.17 3.84 -5.76
C LEU A 82 -9.02 5.22 -6.43
N GLU A 83 -8.60 5.26 -7.69
CA GLU A 83 -8.48 6.52 -8.44
C GLU A 83 -9.83 7.18 -8.70
N GLU A 84 -10.85 6.40 -9.06
CA GLU A 84 -12.24 6.90 -9.21
C GLU A 84 -12.70 7.56 -7.91
N LEU A 85 -12.57 6.88 -6.77
CA LEU A 85 -12.98 7.41 -5.46
C LEU A 85 -12.16 8.63 -5.04
N ALA A 86 -10.84 8.63 -5.30
CA ALA A 86 -9.99 9.78 -5.00
C ALA A 86 -10.41 11.01 -5.82
N ASN A 87 -10.77 10.81 -7.10
CA ASN A 87 -11.27 11.88 -7.97
C ASN A 87 -12.61 12.45 -7.49
N GLU A 88 -13.54 11.58 -7.05
CA GLU A 88 -14.82 12.01 -6.45
C GLU A 88 -14.62 12.87 -5.20
N LEU A 89 -13.58 12.57 -4.42
CA LEU A 89 -13.22 13.30 -3.20
C LEU A 89 -12.28 14.49 -3.46
N HIS A 90 -11.90 14.74 -4.71
CA HIS A 90 -10.94 15.79 -5.09
C HIS A 90 -9.57 15.70 -4.37
N ILE A 91 -9.13 14.47 -4.08
CA ILE A 91 -7.82 14.18 -3.47
C ILE A 91 -6.99 13.27 -4.38
N ASN A 92 -5.70 13.10 -4.04
CA ASN A 92 -4.84 12.19 -4.79
C ASN A 92 -5.00 10.73 -4.29
N PRO A 93 -4.85 9.71 -5.15
CA PRO A 93 -4.89 8.31 -4.76
C PRO A 93 -3.98 7.92 -3.57
N PRO A 94 -2.72 8.39 -3.47
CA PRO A 94 -1.89 8.09 -2.30
C PRO A 94 -2.41 8.75 -1.01
N GLN A 95 -3.09 9.89 -1.10
CA GLN A 95 -3.74 10.52 0.06
C GLN A 95 -4.89 9.66 0.56
N LEU A 96 -5.75 9.18 -0.35
CA LEU A 96 -6.84 8.29 0.00
C LEU A 96 -6.33 6.98 0.63
N ALA A 97 -5.30 6.37 0.05
CA ALA A 97 -4.71 5.14 0.59
C ALA A 97 -4.13 5.34 2.00
N LEU A 98 -3.40 6.44 2.22
CA LEU A 98 -2.82 6.75 3.54
C LEU A 98 -3.89 7.16 4.56
N ALA A 99 -4.90 7.92 4.14
CA ALA A 99 -6.02 8.32 4.99
C ALA A 99 -6.82 7.09 5.45
N TRP A 100 -7.08 6.14 4.54
CA TRP A 100 -7.71 4.88 4.89
C TRP A 100 -6.87 4.11 5.92
N LEU A 101 -5.56 3.96 5.70
CA LEU A 101 -4.67 3.29 6.66
C LEU A 101 -4.69 3.98 8.04
N LEU A 102 -4.57 5.31 8.07
CA LEU A 102 -4.59 6.09 9.32
C LEU A 102 -5.95 6.05 10.03
N SER A 103 -7.05 5.85 9.29
CA SER A 103 -8.39 5.73 9.88
C SER A 103 -8.58 4.45 10.70
N ASN A 104 -7.70 3.45 10.52
CA ASN A 104 -7.76 2.19 11.25
C ASN A 104 -7.19 2.27 12.68
N GLY A 105 -6.52 3.37 13.07
CA GLY A 105 -6.08 3.59 14.45
C GLY A 105 -4.88 4.55 14.57
N GLU A 106 -4.79 5.26 15.69
CA GLU A 106 -3.67 6.18 15.98
C GLU A 106 -2.35 5.44 16.27
N ASP A 107 -2.44 4.16 16.60
CA ASP A 107 -1.33 3.23 16.83
C ASP A 107 -0.63 2.81 15.52
N LEU A 108 -1.17 3.20 14.36
CA LEU A 108 -0.62 2.87 13.05
C LEU A 108 0.22 4.03 12.50
N VAL A 109 1.51 3.78 12.30
CA VAL A 109 2.46 4.78 11.81
C VAL A 109 2.96 4.40 10.41
N PRO A 110 2.43 5.01 9.33
CA PRO A 110 2.93 4.75 7.99
C PRO A 110 4.30 5.42 7.76
N ILE A 111 5.19 4.72 7.06
CA ILE A 111 6.46 5.27 6.56
C ILE A 111 6.46 5.31 5.02
N PRO A 112 5.75 6.28 4.39
CA PRO A 112 5.70 6.37 2.95
C PRO A 112 7.06 6.82 2.39
N GLY A 113 7.65 5.99 1.53
CA GLY A 113 8.89 6.34 0.85
C GLY A 113 8.69 7.50 -0.13
N THR A 114 9.64 8.42 -0.17
CA THR A 114 9.63 9.55 -1.10
C THR A 114 11.06 9.92 -1.52
N LYS A 115 11.22 10.40 -2.76
CA LYS A 115 12.48 10.94 -3.31
C LYS A 115 12.36 12.41 -3.73
N LYS A 116 11.18 13.04 -3.58
CA LYS A 116 10.90 14.42 -4.00
C LYS A 116 10.11 15.15 -2.91
N SER A 117 10.44 16.42 -2.68
CA SER A 117 9.74 17.26 -1.70
C SER A 117 8.24 17.40 -1.99
N SER A 118 7.86 17.44 -3.28
CA SER A 118 6.45 17.49 -3.70
C SER A 118 5.64 16.30 -3.18
N TYR A 119 6.23 15.10 -3.12
CA TYR A 119 5.55 13.90 -2.60
C TYR A 119 5.46 13.90 -1.08
N VAL A 120 6.34 14.63 -0.38
CA VAL A 120 6.20 14.84 1.07
C VAL A 120 4.93 15.63 1.35
N ALA A 121 4.69 16.72 0.61
CA ALA A 121 3.48 17.52 0.75
C ALA A 121 2.21 16.70 0.44
N GLU A 122 2.26 15.88 -0.62
CA GLU A 122 1.18 14.96 -0.97
C GLU A 122 0.88 13.97 0.16
N ASN A 123 1.92 13.31 0.71
CA ASN A 123 1.78 12.35 1.82
C ASN A 123 1.23 13.00 3.11
N ILE A 124 1.65 14.23 3.43
CA ILE A 124 1.17 14.96 4.61
C ILE A 124 -0.32 15.31 4.48
N GLY A 125 -0.78 15.61 3.26
CA GLY A 125 -2.19 15.91 2.99
C GLY A 125 -3.16 14.75 3.27
N ALA A 126 -2.67 13.55 3.59
CA ALA A 126 -3.53 12.44 4.03
C ALA A 126 -4.10 12.60 5.45
N ARG A 127 -3.57 13.55 6.25
CA ARG A 127 -3.94 13.73 7.67
C ARG A 127 -5.08 14.73 7.93
N HIS A 128 -5.69 15.31 6.88
CA HIS A 128 -6.65 16.41 7.01
C HIS A 128 -7.84 16.24 6.06
#